data_AF-A0A914E9J8-F1
#
_entry.id   AF-A0A914E9J8-F1
#
_cell.length_a   1.000
_cell.length_b   1.000
_cell.length_c   1.000
_cell.angle_alpha   90.00
_cell.angle_beta   90.00
_cell.angle_gamma   90.00
#
_symmetry.space_group_name_H-M   'P 1'
#
loop_
_entity.id
_entity.type
_entity.pdbx_description
1 polymer ?
#
loop_
_entity_poly.entity_id
_entity_poly.type
_entity_poly.pdbx_seq_one_letter_code
_entity_poly.pdbx_strand_id
1 'polypeptide(L)'
;MSSMFIENGVLDLVPFSSKPPSYQCDCTNGSVYYWESVNESIPYTDFYINNIAYAIQATNACQLCVCTEDGLCYTPTNNNSYNLNFVPYCEGQSCHMYGIVYNQPFFPEDTVIDSNGKSYQSPLPYLDPLGKTSNYLKVVSISCNGCSVNIVLLFFII
;
A
#
# COMPACT_ATOMS: atom_id res chain seq x y z
N MET A 1 4.64 15.13 -4.09
CA MET A 1 3.72 14.08 -4.61
C MET A 1 4.16 12.77 -4.00
N SER A 2 3.21 11.90 -3.67
CA SER A 2 3.50 10.54 -3.21
C SER A 2 3.57 9.62 -4.42
N SER A 3 4.44 8.62 -4.38
CA SER A 3 4.60 7.66 -5.47
C SER A 3 4.71 6.23 -4.96
N MET A 4 4.34 5.28 -5.82
CA MET A 4 4.48 3.85 -5.55
C MET A 4 4.70 3.10 -6.87
N PHE A 5 5.60 2.13 -6.88
CA PHE A 5 5.77 1.20 -8.01
C PHE A 5 4.76 0.06 -7.92
N ILE A 6 4.11 -0.27 -9.03
CA ILE A 6 3.17 -1.38 -9.13
C ILE A 6 3.63 -2.31 -10.26
N GLU A 7 3.92 -3.56 -9.92
CA GLU A 7 4.27 -4.60 -10.91
C GLU A 7 3.07 -4.91 -11.83
N ASN A 8 3.33 -5.21 -13.10
CA ASN A 8 2.29 -5.48 -14.11
C ASN A 8 1.24 -6.53 -13.67
N GLY A 9 1.66 -7.58 -12.95
CA GLY A 9 0.75 -8.63 -12.46
C GLY A 9 -0.25 -8.17 -11.38
N VAL A 10 0.00 -7.02 -10.75
CA VAL A 10 -0.87 -6.44 -9.73
C VAL A 10 -1.96 -5.56 -10.36
N LEU A 11 -1.69 -4.94 -11.52
CA LEU A 11 -2.62 -4.01 -12.19
C LEU A 11 -3.88 -4.71 -12.72
N ASP A 12 -3.79 -6.00 -13.05
CA ASP A 12 -4.91 -6.82 -13.50
C ASP A 12 -5.93 -7.11 -12.37
N LEU A 13 -5.67 -6.66 -11.13
CA LEU A 13 -6.49 -6.89 -9.94
C LEU A 13 -7.38 -5.68 -9.55
N VAL A 14 -7.46 -4.63 -10.38
CA VAL A 14 -8.19 -3.40 -10.06
C VAL A 14 -9.63 -3.51 -10.59
N PRO A 15 -10.69 -3.42 -9.73
CA PRO A 15 -11.25 -2.08 -9.49
C PRO A 15 -12.01 -1.88 -8.17
N PHE A 16 -11.58 -0.89 -7.38
CA PHE A 16 -12.51 0.07 -6.77
C PHE A 16 -11.82 1.43 -6.78
N SER A 17 -12.26 2.32 -7.67
CA SER A 17 -11.68 3.65 -7.80
C SER A 17 -11.99 4.50 -6.58
N SER A 18 -10.95 5.04 -5.99
CA SER A 18 -10.98 6.24 -5.17
C SER A 18 -9.60 6.90 -5.36
N LYS A 19 -9.55 8.09 -5.95
CA LYS A 19 -8.39 8.81 -6.54
C LYS A 19 -7.58 8.11 -7.66
N PRO A 20 -7.75 8.51 -8.94
CA PRO A 20 -6.82 8.10 -10.00
C PRO A 20 -5.43 8.72 -9.78
N PRO A 21 -4.35 8.08 -10.27
CA PRO A 21 -3.02 8.67 -10.29
C PRO A 21 -3.01 9.92 -11.17
N SER A 22 -2.29 10.94 -10.73
CA SER A 22 -2.09 12.20 -11.45
C SER A 22 -1.09 12.05 -12.61
N TYR A 23 -0.15 11.11 -12.48
CA TYR A 23 0.88 10.83 -13.46
C TYR A 23 1.35 9.38 -13.33
N GLN A 24 1.87 8.81 -14.42
CA GLN A 24 2.45 7.47 -14.45
C GLN A 24 3.73 7.45 -15.30
N CYS A 25 4.68 6.60 -14.92
CA CYS A 25 5.90 6.34 -15.67
C CYS A 25 6.07 4.82 -15.84
N ASP A 26 6.04 4.35 -17.09
CA ASP A 26 6.16 2.93 -17.39
C ASP A 26 7.61 2.45 -17.29
N CYS A 27 7.79 1.27 -16.70
CA CYS A 27 9.06 0.58 -16.51
C CYS A 27 8.96 -0.84 -17.11
N THR A 28 10.09 -1.53 -17.24
CA THR A 28 10.14 -2.87 -17.85
C THR A 28 9.20 -3.90 -17.20
N ASN A 29 8.99 -3.82 -15.87
CA ASN A 29 8.22 -4.81 -15.10
C ASN A 29 7.00 -4.22 -14.36
N GLY A 30 6.58 -3.01 -14.69
CA GLY A 30 5.52 -2.32 -13.97
C GLY A 30 5.53 -0.84 -14.27
N SER A 31 4.83 -0.06 -13.46
CA SER A 31 4.83 1.40 -13.60
C SER A 31 4.95 2.07 -12.24
N VAL A 32 5.61 3.23 -12.20
CA VAL A 32 5.57 4.12 -11.06
C VAL A 32 4.38 5.05 -11.21
N TYR A 33 3.49 5.03 -10.25
CA TYR A 33 2.31 5.88 -10.21
C TYR A 33 2.51 6.99 -9.19
N TYR A 34 1.99 8.18 -9.52
CA TYR A 34 2.13 9.37 -8.71
C TYR A 34 0.75 9.94 -8.39
N TRP A 35 0.54 10.27 -7.13
CA TRP A 35 -0.69 10.90 -6.67
C TRP A 35 -0.39 12.24 -6.01
N GLU A 36 -1.28 13.20 -6.25
CA GLU A 36 -1.37 14.37 -5.39
C GLU A 36 -1.63 13.94 -3.95
N SER A 37 -0.81 14.46 -3.04
CA SER A 37 -0.87 14.14 -1.64
C SER A 37 -1.73 15.15 -0.90
N VAL A 38 -2.39 14.71 0.15
CA VAL A 38 -3.06 15.61 1.08
C VAL A 38 -2.07 16.06 2.16
N ASN A 39 -2.23 17.28 2.65
CA ASN A 39 -1.33 17.88 3.64
C ASN A 39 -2.00 18.06 5.01
N GLU A 40 -3.25 17.61 5.11
CA GLU A 40 -4.08 17.77 6.28
C GLU A 40 -4.51 16.41 6.83
N SER A 41 -4.72 16.43 8.14
CA SER A 41 -5.54 15.53 8.94
C SER A 41 -6.87 15.16 8.31
N ILE A 42 -6.98 13.96 7.76
CA ILE A 42 -8.24 13.46 7.19
C ILE A 42 -8.71 12.19 7.93
N PRO A 43 -9.95 12.16 8.46
CA PRO A 43 -10.56 10.97 9.06
C PRO A 43 -10.67 9.77 8.10
N TYR A 44 -10.77 8.55 8.63
CA TYR A 44 -10.82 7.33 7.79
C TYR A 44 -12.06 7.24 6.93
N THR A 45 -13.17 7.67 7.51
CA THR A 45 -14.45 7.80 6.80
C THR A 45 -14.29 8.65 5.55
N ASP A 46 -13.45 9.67 5.63
CA ASP A 46 -13.28 10.67 4.59
C ASP A 46 -12.37 10.16 3.46
N PHE A 47 -11.53 9.14 3.71
CA PHE A 47 -10.74 8.51 2.66
C PHE A 47 -11.63 7.90 1.58
N TYR A 48 -12.71 7.22 1.99
CA TYR A 48 -13.66 6.60 1.09
C TYR A 48 -14.67 7.60 0.56
N ILE A 49 -15.21 8.47 1.42
CA ILE A 49 -16.23 9.45 1.02
C ILE A 49 -15.67 10.43 -0.02
N ASN A 50 -14.43 10.90 0.19
CA ASN A 50 -13.80 11.89 -0.68
C ASN A 50 -12.91 11.28 -1.75
N ASN A 51 -12.92 9.95 -1.91
CA ASN A 51 -12.11 9.24 -2.89
C ASN A 51 -10.63 9.62 -2.83
N ILE A 52 -10.00 9.56 -1.66
CA ILE A 52 -8.60 9.97 -1.45
C ILE A 52 -7.65 8.78 -1.55
N ALA A 53 -8.12 7.60 -1.14
CA ALA A 53 -7.31 6.40 -1.05
C ALA A 53 -7.40 5.53 -2.30
N TYR A 54 -6.28 5.18 -2.89
CA TYR A 54 -6.24 4.19 -3.95
C TYR A 54 -6.43 2.78 -3.37
N ALA A 55 -7.33 1.99 -3.93
CA ALA A 55 -7.63 0.65 -3.43
C ALA A 55 -7.20 -0.42 -4.43
N ILE A 56 -6.62 -1.51 -3.92
CA ILE A 56 -6.35 -2.74 -4.66
C ILE A 56 -7.07 -3.88 -3.98
N GLN A 57 -7.84 -4.64 -4.74
CA GLN A 57 -8.42 -5.88 -4.28
C GLN A 57 -7.61 -7.03 -4.86
N ALA A 58 -6.83 -7.71 -4.04
CA ALA A 58 -6.12 -8.87 -4.53
C ALA A 58 -7.05 -10.09 -4.59
N THR A 59 -6.96 -10.83 -5.70
CA THR A 59 -7.63 -12.12 -5.86
C THR A 59 -6.64 -13.25 -5.67
N ASN A 60 -7.14 -14.48 -5.55
CA ASN A 60 -6.38 -15.72 -5.31
C ASN A 60 -5.26 -15.98 -6.34
N ALA A 61 -5.25 -15.24 -7.46
CA ALA A 61 -4.24 -15.32 -8.50
C ALA A 61 -2.92 -14.59 -8.15
N CYS A 62 -2.91 -13.75 -7.11
CA CYS A 62 -1.73 -12.97 -6.71
C CYS A 62 -1.45 -13.08 -5.21
N GLN A 63 -0.33 -13.71 -4.86
CA GLN A 63 0.27 -13.54 -3.55
C GLN A 63 0.97 -12.18 -3.54
N LEU A 64 0.41 -11.18 -2.86
CA LEU A 64 0.99 -9.84 -2.90
C LEU A 64 2.19 -9.74 -1.96
N CYS A 65 3.15 -8.94 -2.38
CA CYS A 65 4.20 -8.40 -1.55
C CYS A 65 4.10 -6.87 -1.51
N VAL A 66 4.09 -6.32 -0.31
CA VAL A 66 4.07 -4.87 -0.04
C VAL A 66 5.40 -4.49 0.60
N CYS A 67 6.23 -3.71 -0.08
CA CYS A 67 7.52 -3.27 0.48
C CYS A 67 7.47 -1.80 0.91
N THR A 68 8.15 -1.51 2.00
CA THR A 68 8.19 -0.21 2.65
C THR A 68 9.52 0.53 2.44
N GLU A 69 9.53 1.84 2.71
CA GLU A 69 10.70 2.72 2.57
C GLU A 69 11.91 2.28 3.40
N ASP A 70 11.69 1.59 4.51
CA ASP A 70 12.73 1.04 5.39
C ASP A 70 13.28 -0.31 4.90
N GLY A 71 12.79 -0.82 3.76
CA GLY A 71 13.24 -2.06 3.13
C GLY A 71 12.63 -3.33 3.69
N LEU A 72 11.61 -3.22 4.55
CA LEU A 72 10.81 -4.37 4.96
C LEU A 72 9.76 -4.68 3.90
N CYS A 73 9.45 -5.96 3.74
CA CYS A 73 8.45 -6.42 2.80
C CYS A 73 7.47 -7.35 3.51
N TYR A 74 6.19 -7.20 3.21
CA TYR A 74 5.08 -7.82 3.91
C TYR A 74 4.16 -8.57 2.95
N THR A 75 3.78 -9.80 3.33
CA THR A 75 2.77 -10.58 2.62
C THR A 75 1.57 -10.83 3.54
N PRO A 76 0.33 -10.57 3.10
CA PRO A 76 -0.87 -10.95 3.86
C PRO A 76 -0.92 -12.46 4.12
N THR A 77 -1.35 -12.89 5.31
CA THR A 77 -1.49 -14.31 5.65
C THR A 77 -2.67 -14.98 4.94
N ASN A 78 -3.69 -14.20 4.58
CA ASN A 78 -4.91 -14.69 3.94
C ASN A 78 -4.95 -14.25 2.48
N ASN A 79 -4.60 -15.16 1.56
CA ASN A 79 -4.55 -14.87 0.13
C ASN A 79 -5.92 -14.94 -0.58
N ASN A 80 -7.01 -15.25 0.13
CA ASN A 80 -8.29 -15.59 -0.51
C ASN A 80 -9.20 -14.39 -0.84
N SER A 81 -8.93 -13.20 -0.29
CA SER A 81 -9.54 -11.90 -0.66
C SER A 81 -9.09 -10.85 0.37
N TYR A 82 -8.22 -9.92 0.00
CA TYR A 82 -7.86 -8.78 0.85
C TYR A 82 -7.95 -7.49 0.06
N ASN A 83 -8.30 -6.42 0.78
CA ASN A 83 -8.29 -5.07 0.26
C ASN A 83 -7.11 -4.31 0.86
N LEU A 84 -6.44 -3.56 0.02
CA LEU A 84 -5.35 -2.68 0.39
C LEU A 84 -5.72 -1.28 -0.01
N ASN A 85 -5.65 -0.36 0.94
CA ASN A 85 -5.79 1.05 0.65
C ASN A 85 -4.46 1.76 0.80
N PHE A 86 -4.21 2.65 -0.15
CA PHE A 86 -3.00 3.44 -0.26
C PHE A 86 -3.38 4.91 -0.24
N VAL A 87 -2.84 5.64 0.73
CA VAL A 87 -3.23 7.03 0.99
C VAL A 87 -2.02 7.92 0.75
N PRO A 88 -2.07 8.84 -0.23
CA PRO A 88 -0.98 9.77 -0.48
C PRO A 88 -1.05 10.94 0.52
N TYR A 89 -0.02 11.08 1.36
CA TYR A 89 0.03 12.11 2.41
C TYR A 89 1.43 12.73 2.54
N CYS A 90 1.51 14.02 2.87
CA CYS A 90 2.78 14.70 3.16
C CYS A 90 2.99 14.94 4.67
N GLU A 91 4.09 14.42 5.20
CA GLU A 91 4.63 14.71 6.52
C GLU A 91 5.70 15.81 6.40
N GLY A 92 5.30 17.05 6.70
CA GLY A 92 6.18 18.20 6.51
C GLY A 92 6.46 18.46 5.03
N GLN A 93 7.71 18.27 4.60
CA GLN A 93 8.13 18.44 3.20
C GLN A 93 8.22 17.13 2.41
N SER A 94 8.00 15.99 3.08
CA SER A 94 8.15 14.66 2.50
C SER A 94 6.77 14.05 2.26
N CYS A 95 6.53 13.50 1.07
CA CYS A 95 5.25 12.89 0.72
C CYS A 95 5.41 11.39 0.50
N HIS A 96 4.57 10.61 1.16
CA HIS A 96 4.67 9.16 1.23
C HIS A 96 3.35 8.51 0.84
N MET A 97 3.41 7.24 0.45
CA MET A 97 2.23 6.41 0.26
C MET A 97 2.02 5.54 1.50
N TYR A 98 0.93 5.73 2.22
CA TYR A 98 0.63 4.96 3.42
C TYR A 98 -0.30 3.80 3.08
N GLY A 99 0.15 2.57 3.34
CA GLY A 99 -0.60 1.34 3.09
C GLY A 99 -1.38 0.85 4.32
N ILE A 100 -2.61 0.40 4.08
CA ILE A 100 -3.52 -0.18 5.09
C ILE A 100 -4.05 -1.50 4.53
N VAL A 101 -3.83 -2.60 5.25
CA VAL A 101 -4.28 -3.96 4.87
C VAL A 101 -5.49 -4.36 5.69
N TYR A 102 -6.58 -4.81 5.06
CA TYR A 102 -7.75 -5.34 5.75
C TYR A 102 -8.54 -6.36 4.92
N ASN A 103 -9.23 -7.27 5.61
CA ASN A 103 -10.21 -8.16 4.99
C ASN A 103 -11.55 -7.44 4.88
N GLN A 104 -12.32 -7.77 3.85
CA GLN A 104 -13.68 -7.32 3.61
C GLN A 104 -14.57 -7.28 4.89
N PRO A 105 -15.63 -6.45 4.89
CA PRO A 105 -15.62 -5.01 5.09
C PRO A 105 -15.56 -4.59 6.58
N PHE A 106 -15.47 -5.51 7.55
CA PHE A 106 -15.70 -5.19 8.97
C PHE A 106 -14.93 -6.03 10.00
N PHE A 107 -14.02 -6.92 9.59
CA PHE A 107 -13.31 -7.76 10.56
C PHE A 107 -11.84 -7.39 10.68
N PRO A 108 -11.42 -6.86 11.85
CA PRO A 108 -10.02 -6.66 12.13
C PRO A 108 -9.42 -8.01 12.50
N GLU A 109 -8.43 -8.49 11.78
CA GLU A 109 -7.39 -9.43 12.28
C GLU A 109 -6.52 -10.00 11.15
N ASP A 110 -6.44 -9.34 9.99
CA ASP A 110 -5.49 -9.78 9.00
C ASP A 110 -4.06 -9.58 9.53
N THR A 111 -3.31 -10.66 9.44
CA THR A 111 -1.91 -10.68 9.80
C THR A 111 -1.11 -10.45 8.53
N VAL A 112 -0.12 -9.57 8.59
CA VAL A 112 0.93 -9.51 7.57
C VAL A 112 2.16 -10.21 8.12
N ILE A 113 2.84 -10.98 7.28
CA ILE A 113 4.11 -11.61 7.60
C ILE A 113 5.21 -10.78 6.94
N ASP A 114 6.19 -10.32 7.72
CA ASP A 114 7.39 -9.71 7.15
C ASP A 114 8.28 -10.74 6.44
N SER A 115 9.27 -10.26 5.70
CA SER A 115 10.24 -11.10 5.01
C SER A 115 11.04 -12.04 5.94
N ASN A 116 11.05 -11.81 7.25
CA ASN A 116 11.71 -12.66 8.25
C ASN A 116 10.76 -13.72 8.82
N GLY A 117 9.52 -13.81 8.33
CA GLY A 117 8.52 -14.76 8.82
C GLY A 117 7.82 -14.31 10.10
N LYS A 118 8.02 -13.05 10.54
CA LYS A 118 7.36 -12.53 11.73
C LYS A 118 5.99 -11.98 11.36
N SER A 119 4.99 -12.47 12.09
CA SER A 119 3.60 -12.04 11.98
C SER A 119 3.35 -10.72 12.72
N TYR A 120 2.66 -9.81 12.06
CA TYR A 120 2.14 -8.56 12.63
C TYR A 120 0.65 -8.53 12.39
N GLN A 121 -0.13 -8.23 13.42
CA GLN A 121 -1.51 -7.82 13.19
C GLN A 121 -1.48 -6.49 12.42
N SER A 122 -2.11 -6.46 11.25
CA SER A 122 -2.36 -5.20 10.57
C SER A 122 -3.08 -4.29 11.56
N PRO A 123 -2.55 -3.09 11.84
CA PRO A 123 -3.11 -2.23 12.88
C PRO A 123 -4.58 -1.99 12.57
N LEU A 124 -5.43 -2.21 13.59
CA LEU A 124 -6.85 -1.86 13.59
C LEU A 124 -7.05 -0.49 12.92
N PRO A 125 -8.11 -0.28 12.13
CA PRO A 125 -8.36 0.96 11.39
C PRO A 125 -8.83 2.07 12.34
N TYR A 126 -7.98 2.48 13.28
CA TYR A 126 -7.98 3.83 13.78
C TYR A 126 -6.91 4.56 13.03
N LEU A 127 -7.33 5.18 11.95
CA LEU A 127 -6.58 6.28 11.37
C LEU A 127 -6.21 7.29 12.44
N ASP A 128 -4.93 7.33 12.71
CA ASP A 128 -4.28 8.60 12.92
C ASP A 128 -3.14 8.74 11.90
N PRO A 129 -3.45 9.10 10.64
CA PRO A 129 -2.45 9.47 9.64
C PRO A 129 -1.56 10.67 10.09
N LEU A 130 -1.77 11.20 11.30
CA LEU A 130 -1.21 12.41 11.90
C LEU A 130 -0.31 12.12 13.09
N GLY A 131 0.12 10.87 13.24
CA GLY A 131 1.29 10.55 14.04
C GLY A 131 1.04 10.34 15.53
N LYS A 132 -0.16 9.91 15.97
CA LYS A 132 -0.30 9.29 17.32
C LYS A 132 -0.23 7.77 17.31
N THR A 133 -0.26 7.12 16.14
CA THR A 133 -0.04 5.67 16.03
C THR A 133 1.05 5.35 15.01
N SER A 134 2.17 4.81 15.49
CA SER A 134 3.41 4.50 14.76
C SER A 134 3.31 3.35 13.75
N ASN A 135 2.11 3.00 13.27
CA ASN A 135 1.87 1.64 12.77
C ASN A 135 1.54 1.56 11.25
N TYR A 136 1.55 2.67 10.51
CA TYR A 136 1.31 2.61 9.05
C TYR A 136 2.55 2.20 8.27
N LEU A 137 2.34 1.45 7.18
CA LEU A 137 3.40 1.07 6.26
C LEU A 137 3.63 2.21 5.26
N LYS A 138 4.83 2.81 5.23
CA LYS A 138 5.25 3.74 4.17
C LYS A 138 5.63 2.92 2.94
N VAL A 139 4.66 2.62 2.08
CA VAL A 139 4.81 1.70 0.94
C VAL A 139 5.53 2.37 -0.22
N VAL A 140 6.50 1.67 -0.81
CA VAL A 140 7.21 2.10 -2.02
C VAL A 140 6.90 1.24 -3.23
N SER A 141 6.58 -0.03 -3.02
CA SER A 141 6.31 -0.95 -4.12
C SER A 141 5.38 -2.06 -3.72
N ILE A 142 4.63 -2.53 -4.71
CA ILE A 142 3.82 -3.73 -4.62
C ILE A 142 4.09 -4.65 -5.81
N SER A 143 4.09 -5.95 -5.54
CA SER A 143 4.33 -7.00 -6.54
C SER A 143 3.47 -8.22 -6.27
N CYS A 144 3.32 -9.07 -7.28
CA CYS A 144 2.78 -10.40 -7.15
C CYS A 144 3.91 -11.42 -6.99
N ASN A 145 3.56 -12.64 -6.56
CA ASN A 145 4.48 -13.77 -6.28
C ASN A 145 5.15 -13.75 -4.90
N GLY A 146 4.59 -13.00 -3.95
CA GLY A 146 5.00 -12.99 -2.55
C GLY A 146 6.33 -12.29 -2.30
N CYS A 147 6.61 -11.98 -1.03
CA CYS A 147 7.86 -11.36 -0.65
C CYS A 147 9.00 -12.37 -0.67
N SER A 148 9.68 -12.47 -1.82
CA SER A 148 10.95 -13.15 -1.89
C SER A 148 11.94 -12.46 -0.95
N VAL A 149 12.62 -13.23 -0.09
CA VAL A 149 13.57 -12.79 0.96
C VAL A 149 14.78 -11.96 0.47
N ASN A 150 14.89 -11.68 -0.83
CA ASN A 150 16.02 -11.01 -1.47
C ASN A 150 15.57 -9.90 -2.44
N ILE A 151 14.65 -9.03 -2.04
CA ILE A 151 14.48 -7.76 -2.75
C ILE A 151 15.53 -6.79 -2.19
N VAL A 152 16.69 -6.79 -2.84
CA VAL A 152 17.58 -5.63 -2.81
C VAL A 152 16.76 -4.49 -3.41
N LEU A 153 16.41 -3.51 -2.58
CA LEU A 153 15.90 -2.21 -3.03
C LEU A 153 16.85 -1.67 -4.11
N LEU A 154 16.45 -1.83 -5.37
CA LEU A 154 16.99 -1.00 -6.45
C LEU A 154 16.46 0.40 -6.17
N PHE A 155 17.24 1.16 -5.43
CA PHE A 155 17.06 2.61 -5.34
C PHE A 155 16.89 3.13 -6.75
N PHE A 156 15.73 3.72 -7.03
CA PHE A 156 15.48 4.47 -8.25
C PHE A 156 16.46 5.66 -8.26
N ILE A 157 17.66 5.45 -8.81
CA ILE A 157 18.49 6.52 -9.34
C ILE A 157 18.00 6.73 -10.77
N ILE A 158 17.12 7.72 -10.93
CA ILE A 158 16.94 8.43 -12.20
C ILE A 158 17.40 9.86 -11.94
#